data_AF-A0A1B8AWD6-F1
#
_entry.id   AF-A0A1B8AWD6-F1
#
_cell.length_a   1.000
_cell.length_b   1.000
_cell.length_c   1.000
_cell.angle_alpha   90.00
_cell.angle_beta   90.00
_cell.angle_gamma   90.00
#
_symmetry.space_group_name_H-M   'P 1'
#
loop_
_entity.id
_entity.type
_entity.pdbx_description
1 polymer ?
#
loop_
_entity_poly.entity_id
_entity_poly.type
_entity_poly.pdbx_seq_one_letter_code
_entity_poly.pdbx_strand_id
1 'polypeptide(L)'
;MRQQYTTLILDLGGVLAKYATKNNVGLSASLIKAALDTSYWHDYEAGRITNDECYNKICQEFGIDIETWTEALGQMRREGLQVNTALISSVKGLRQMHPNTKVFCLSNIPASESDALEHEIQSWGIIDEFIGSATIRQRKPDMAAYEECLKIVKTPVSSCIFVDDKVENVVAAQALGFKSILFNDTETLVRDLYNLIGDPVARAKLFLEDEGKRLFCPMSTTHMLLDNYSQLIILQNPRIRDLVMPESKGDSWNYFQQGSPILSNTVHPDDSDTTSLVIAVLDSVTTAAKLKARDEILSNLTPDGLPLCWLSKSRPQFCHCICASVFRFFVINDWGEELSMVNDFVCRLLETRAYLHGSRYYNNPDWLLYILSDLCERRPSDPQLQRIRGLLIECVRERMGCDDNVFGAVMRSLSSQSLGFQNGRDLEIVLDGQQLDGGWELAWPWGYGAEPHQIGSRRVLTAMALNAIQGMELYSEETVIP
;
A
#
# COMPACT_ATOMS: atom_id res chain seq x y z
N MET A 1 -0.86 12.27 14.02
CA MET A 1 0.37 11.48 14.29
C MET A 1 0.16 10.02 13.93
N ARG A 2 1.04 9.48 13.06
CA ARG A 2 1.06 8.06 12.66
C ARG A 2 1.50 7.20 13.85
N GLN A 3 0.88 6.04 14.02
CA GLN A 3 1.28 5.07 15.05
C GLN A 3 2.72 4.60 14.77
N GLN A 4 3.63 4.77 15.73
CA GLN A 4 5.01 4.30 15.61
C GLN A 4 5.17 2.96 16.33
N TYR A 5 5.57 1.94 15.57
CA TYR A 5 5.90 0.62 16.11
C TYR A 5 7.39 0.54 16.40
N THR A 6 7.74 0.16 17.62
CA THR A 6 9.13 0.08 18.09
C THR A 6 9.47 -1.31 18.59
N THR A 7 8.50 -2.22 18.64
CA THR A 7 8.68 -3.54 19.21
C THR A 7 8.02 -4.60 18.36
N LEU A 8 8.78 -5.62 18.00
CA LEU A 8 8.35 -6.78 17.24
C LEU A 8 8.39 -8.01 18.15
N ILE A 9 7.29 -8.73 18.26
CA ILE A 9 7.18 -9.96 19.03
C ILE A 9 6.83 -11.07 18.04
N LEU A 10 7.73 -12.04 17.91
CA LEU A 10 7.61 -13.13 16.95
C LEU A 10 7.30 -14.45 17.68
N ASP A 11 6.45 -15.29 17.10
CA ASP A 11 6.44 -16.70 17.49
C ASP A 11 7.74 -17.40 17.05
N LEU A 12 8.08 -18.48 17.76
CA LEU A 12 9.17 -19.35 17.37
C LEU A 12 8.71 -20.37 16.32
N GLY A 13 7.72 -21.19 16.69
CA GLY A 13 7.18 -22.25 15.85
C GLY A 13 6.38 -21.66 14.69
N GLY A 14 6.52 -22.23 13.48
CA GLY A 14 5.77 -21.78 12.31
C GLY A 14 6.31 -20.49 11.67
N VAL A 15 6.86 -19.56 12.46
CA VAL A 15 7.34 -18.24 12.04
C VAL A 15 8.87 -18.20 11.87
N LEU A 16 9.62 -18.25 12.98
CA LEU A 16 11.09 -18.21 12.98
C LEU A 16 11.72 -19.56 12.66
N ALA A 17 11.07 -20.66 13.05
CA ALA A 17 11.49 -22.01 12.75
C ALA A 17 10.30 -22.96 12.58
N LYS A 18 10.45 -23.96 11.73
CA LYS A 18 9.46 -25.03 11.53
C LYS A 18 10.03 -26.36 11.98
N TYR A 19 9.21 -27.22 12.57
CA TYR A 19 9.58 -28.59 12.89
C TYR A 19 8.98 -29.54 11.87
N ALA A 20 9.83 -30.30 11.18
CA ALA A 20 9.37 -31.40 10.35
C ALA A 20 8.83 -32.53 11.24
N THR A 21 7.60 -32.98 10.96
CA THR A 21 6.96 -34.10 11.69
C THR A 21 7.35 -35.48 11.13
N LYS A 22 8.23 -35.52 10.12
CA LYS A 22 8.70 -36.77 9.52
C LYS A 22 9.60 -37.49 10.54
N ASN A 23 9.24 -38.73 10.84
CA ASN A 23 9.96 -39.59 11.78
C ASN A 23 10.09 -40.99 11.22
N ASN A 24 11.10 -41.73 11.70
CA ASN A 24 11.41 -43.09 11.28
C ASN A 24 10.73 -44.16 12.14
N VAL A 25 9.93 -43.75 13.14
CA VAL A 25 9.24 -44.64 14.09
C VAL A 25 7.77 -44.88 13.74
N GLY A 26 7.31 -44.37 12.59
CA GLY A 26 6.01 -44.70 12.01
C GLY A 26 4.82 -43.92 12.58
N LEU A 27 5.03 -42.92 13.43
CA LEU A 27 3.95 -42.06 13.90
C LEU A 27 3.51 -41.10 12.78
N SER A 28 2.21 -41.06 12.50
CA SER A 28 1.68 -40.14 11.50
C SER A 28 1.74 -38.68 12.00
N ALA A 29 1.94 -37.74 11.07
CA ALA A 29 1.95 -36.31 11.40
C ALA A 29 0.63 -35.85 12.04
N SER A 30 -0.50 -36.41 11.63
CA SER A 30 -1.81 -36.11 12.22
C SER A 30 -1.94 -36.59 13.66
N LEU A 31 -1.39 -37.76 13.98
CA LEU A 31 -1.40 -38.30 15.35
C LEU A 31 -0.53 -37.45 16.27
N ILE A 32 0.69 -37.10 15.83
CA ILE A 32 1.58 -36.20 16.58
C ILE A 32 0.86 -34.87 16.81
N LYS A 33 0.29 -34.27 15.76
CA LYS A 33 -0.44 -33.01 15.89
C LYS A 33 -1.59 -33.09 16.90
N ALA A 34 -2.39 -34.16 16.88
CA ALA A 34 -3.48 -34.36 17.82
C ALA A 34 -2.97 -34.52 19.27
N ALA A 35 -1.86 -35.22 19.47
CA ALA A 35 -1.24 -35.38 20.79
C ALA A 35 -0.69 -34.06 21.36
N LEU A 36 -0.08 -33.23 20.51
CA LEU A 36 0.42 -31.90 20.90
C LEU A 36 -0.71 -30.88 21.17
N ASP A 37 -1.94 -31.15 20.73
CA ASP A 37 -3.12 -30.28 20.94
C ASP A 37 -3.89 -30.63 22.24
N THR A 38 -3.38 -31.58 23.02
CA THR A 38 -4.03 -31.99 24.28
C THR A 38 -3.77 -31.03 25.43
N SER A 39 -4.68 -31.05 26.41
CA SER A 39 -4.50 -30.32 27.68
C SER A 39 -3.22 -30.72 28.43
N TYR A 40 -2.78 -31.98 28.34
CA TYR A 40 -1.55 -32.44 28.97
C TYR A 40 -0.32 -31.80 28.32
N TRP A 41 -0.30 -31.72 26.99
CA TRP A 41 0.77 -31.01 26.29
C TRP A 41 0.76 -29.52 26.62
N HIS A 42 -0.42 -28.90 26.65
CA HIS A 42 -0.57 -27.49 27.05
C HIS A 42 -0.07 -27.22 28.47
N ASP A 43 -0.35 -28.13 29.42
CA ASP A 43 0.15 -28.03 30.80
C ASP A 43 1.66 -28.23 30.88
N TYR A 44 2.23 -29.09 30.02
CA TYR A 44 3.67 -29.27 29.92
C TYR A 44 4.37 -28.05 29.31
N GLU A 45 3.83 -27.47 28.24
CA GLU A 45 4.27 -26.19 27.68
C GLU A 45 4.23 -25.07 28.72
N ALA A 46 3.23 -25.04 29.60
CA ALA A 46 3.10 -24.06 30.66
C ALA A 46 3.93 -24.40 31.92
N GLY A 47 4.70 -25.48 31.92
CA GLY A 47 5.52 -25.91 33.06
C GLY A 47 4.71 -26.34 34.30
N ARG A 48 3.45 -26.74 34.11
CA ARG A 48 2.53 -27.20 35.18
C ARG A 48 2.70 -28.68 35.52
N ILE A 49 3.14 -29.48 34.56
CA ILE A 49 3.44 -30.91 34.73
C ILE A 49 4.84 -31.22 34.17
N THR A 50 5.42 -32.32 34.63
CA THR A 50 6.73 -32.81 34.16
C THR A 50 6.64 -33.49 32.78
N ASN A 51 7.79 -33.67 32.13
CA ASN A 51 7.89 -34.40 30.86
C ASN A 51 7.33 -35.84 30.99
N ASP A 52 7.74 -36.57 32.02
CA ASP A 52 7.30 -37.95 32.27
C ASP A 52 5.79 -38.03 32.47
N GLU A 53 5.20 -37.12 33.25
CA GLU A 53 3.74 -37.08 33.45
C GLU A 53 2.99 -36.79 32.16
N CYS A 54 3.49 -35.84 31.35
CA CYS A 54 2.89 -35.49 30.06
C CYS A 54 2.93 -36.67 29.09
N TYR A 55 4.12 -37.25 28.89
CA TYR A 55 4.31 -38.32 27.92
C TYR A 55 3.53 -39.57 28.32
N ASN A 56 3.50 -39.94 29.61
CA ASN A 56 2.70 -41.07 30.07
C ASN A 56 1.20 -40.89 29.78
N LYS A 57 0.65 -39.69 30.02
CA LYS A 57 -0.77 -39.40 29.72
C LYS A 57 -1.07 -39.44 28.23
N ILE A 58 -0.20 -38.85 27.39
CA ILE A 58 -0.33 -38.89 25.92
C ILE A 58 -0.25 -40.34 25.42
N CYS A 59 0.77 -41.09 25.84
CA CYS A 59 0.96 -42.48 25.43
C CYS A 59 -0.24 -43.35 25.82
N GLN A 60 -0.79 -43.15 27.01
CA GLN A 60 -1.99 -43.84 27.48
C GLN A 60 -3.24 -43.49 26.66
N GLU A 61 -3.48 -42.20 26.37
CA GLU A 61 -4.68 -41.75 25.65
C GLU A 61 -4.66 -42.18 24.18
N PHE A 62 -3.51 -42.03 23.51
CA PHE A 62 -3.38 -42.33 22.09
C PHE A 62 -2.93 -43.76 21.78
N GLY A 63 -2.69 -44.58 22.81
CA GLY A 63 -2.22 -45.96 22.66
C GLY A 63 -0.84 -46.05 22.00
N ILE A 64 0.05 -45.10 22.30
CA ILE A 64 1.40 -45.02 21.74
C ILE A 64 2.38 -45.61 22.77
N ASP A 65 3.36 -46.36 22.29
CA ASP A 65 4.47 -46.80 23.13
C ASP A 65 5.38 -45.61 23.53
N ILE A 66 5.82 -45.58 24.80
CA ILE A 66 6.58 -44.46 25.37
C ILE A 66 7.93 -44.25 24.68
N GLU A 67 8.62 -45.33 24.30
CA GLU A 67 9.90 -45.25 23.60
C GLU A 67 9.70 -44.69 22.18
N THR A 68 8.63 -45.15 21.51
CA THR A 68 8.21 -44.66 20.19
C THR A 68 7.89 -43.17 20.21
N TRP A 69 7.10 -42.70 21.19
CA TRP A 69 6.76 -41.28 21.35
C TRP A 69 8.00 -40.43 21.64
N THR A 70 8.84 -40.90 22.57
CA THR A 70 10.07 -40.20 22.97
C THR A 70 11.04 -40.06 21.82
N GLU A 71 11.24 -41.12 21.02
CA GLU A 71 12.12 -41.10 19.87
C GLU A 71 11.55 -40.26 18.72
N ALA A 72 10.23 -40.27 18.49
CA ALA A 72 9.60 -39.40 17.51
C ALA A 72 9.88 -37.91 17.81
N LEU A 73 9.64 -37.48 19.05
CA LEU A 73 9.95 -36.11 19.47
C LEU A 73 11.47 -35.86 19.45
N GLY A 74 12.28 -36.86 19.80
CA GLY A 74 13.74 -36.80 19.71
C GLY A 74 14.25 -36.50 18.31
N GLN A 75 13.71 -37.18 17.30
CA GLN A 75 14.03 -36.94 15.89
C GLN A 75 13.54 -35.57 15.42
N MET A 76 12.32 -35.17 15.78
CA MET A 76 11.81 -33.83 15.46
C MET A 76 12.73 -32.73 15.99
N ARG A 77 13.29 -32.90 17.21
CA ARG A 77 14.25 -31.96 17.80
C ARG A 77 15.60 -31.95 17.08
N ARG A 78 16.19 -33.13 16.83
CA ARG A 78 17.56 -33.25 16.27
C ARG A 78 17.64 -32.93 14.78
N GLU A 79 16.63 -33.32 14.02
CA GLU A 79 16.68 -33.36 12.55
C GLU A 79 15.55 -32.54 11.90
N GLY A 80 14.54 -32.16 12.68
CA GLY A 80 13.33 -31.51 12.16
C GLY A 80 13.37 -29.99 12.14
N LEU A 81 14.31 -29.33 12.84
CA LEU A 81 14.35 -27.88 12.93
C LEU A 81 14.78 -27.25 11.60
N GLN A 82 13.89 -26.47 11.00
CA GLN A 82 14.13 -25.70 9.78
C GLN A 82 14.00 -24.21 10.10
N VAL A 83 15.15 -23.53 10.18
CA VAL A 83 15.23 -22.11 10.52
C VAL A 83 14.83 -21.25 9.33
N ASN A 84 14.00 -20.23 9.56
CA ASN A 84 13.60 -19.23 8.56
C ASN A 84 14.71 -18.17 8.41
N THR A 85 15.81 -18.56 7.77
CA THR A 85 17.00 -17.70 7.58
C THR A 85 16.70 -16.44 6.80
N ALA A 86 15.73 -16.48 5.87
CA ALA A 86 15.28 -15.32 5.12
C ALA A 86 14.61 -14.27 6.02
N LEU A 87 13.67 -14.68 6.87
CA LEU A 87 13.03 -13.78 7.83
C LEU A 87 14.05 -13.18 8.81
N ILE A 88 14.93 -14.02 9.36
CA ILE A 88 15.98 -13.59 10.28
C ILE A 88 16.89 -12.54 9.63
N SER A 89 17.31 -12.77 8.39
CA SER A 89 18.17 -11.83 7.64
C SER A 89 17.46 -10.51 7.38
N SER A 90 16.17 -10.54 7.03
CA SER A 90 15.36 -9.34 6.83
C SER A 90 15.14 -8.55 8.11
N VAL A 91 14.90 -9.22 9.25
CA VAL A 91 14.78 -8.56 10.56
C VAL A 91 16.12 -7.93 10.97
N LYS A 92 17.27 -8.55 10.68
CA LYS A 92 18.59 -7.92 10.86
C LYS A 92 18.70 -6.62 10.06
N GLY A 93 18.36 -6.66 8.78
CA GLY A 93 18.38 -5.47 7.92
C GLY A 93 17.46 -4.36 8.47
N LEU A 94 16.25 -4.73 8.89
CA LEU A 94 15.29 -3.80 9.48
C LEU A 94 15.83 -3.14 10.76
N ARG A 95 16.48 -3.90 11.65
CA ARG A 95 17.13 -3.36 12.85
C ARG A 95 18.32 -2.45 12.53
N GLN A 96 19.07 -2.72 11.46
CA GLN A 96 20.17 -1.85 11.04
C GLN A 96 19.66 -0.47 10.60
N MET A 97 18.51 -0.43 9.89
CA MET A 97 17.88 0.84 9.48
C MET A 97 17.11 1.51 10.62
N HIS A 98 16.57 0.73 11.55
CA HIS A 98 15.79 1.20 12.69
C HIS A 98 16.36 0.66 14.00
N PRO A 99 17.47 1.25 14.51
CA PRO A 99 18.22 0.73 15.66
C PRO A 99 17.43 0.73 16.98
N ASN A 100 16.34 1.49 17.05
CA ASN A 100 15.45 1.50 18.21
C ASN A 100 14.43 0.34 18.23
N THR A 101 14.38 -0.46 17.17
CA THR A 101 13.48 -1.62 17.10
C THR A 101 13.98 -2.72 18.03
N LYS A 102 13.13 -3.04 19.02
CA LYS A 102 13.31 -4.19 19.91
C LYS A 102 12.61 -5.41 19.33
N VAL A 103 13.21 -6.58 19.51
CA VAL A 103 12.65 -7.84 19.00
C VAL A 103 12.61 -8.87 20.12
N PHE A 104 11.43 -9.42 20.36
CA PHE A 104 11.19 -10.45 21.36
C PHE A 104 10.65 -11.71 20.67
N CYS A 105 10.81 -12.84 21.34
CA CYS A 105 10.17 -14.08 20.93
C CYS A 105 9.21 -14.53 22.02
N LEU A 106 7.94 -14.80 21.68
CA LEU A 106 6.94 -15.35 22.60
C LEU A 106 6.47 -16.70 22.05
N SER A 107 6.85 -17.78 22.72
CA SER A 107 6.62 -19.14 22.22
C SER A 107 5.94 -20.04 23.26
N ASN A 108 5.00 -20.86 22.79
CA ASN A 108 4.54 -22.01 23.56
C ASN A 108 5.58 -23.11 23.41
N ILE A 109 6.38 -23.32 24.45
CA ILE A 109 7.50 -24.25 24.44
C ILE A 109 7.75 -24.79 25.86
N PRO A 110 7.95 -26.11 26.02
CA PRO A 110 8.39 -26.66 27.30
C PRO A 110 9.81 -26.22 27.68
N ALA A 111 10.14 -26.23 28.97
CA ALA A 111 11.43 -25.73 29.47
C ALA A 111 12.63 -26.49 28.87
N SER A 112 12.55 -27.81 28.79
CA SER A 112 13.62 -28.65 28.21
C SER A 112 13.94 -28.31 26.76
N GLU A 113 12.92 -28.00 25.96
CA GLU A 113 13.05 -27.61 24.57
C GLU A 113 13.60 -26.19 24.44
N SER A 114 13.17 -25.28 25.32
CA SER A 114 13.74 -23.92 25.41
C SER A 114 15.24 -23.97 25.68
N ASP A 115 15.67 -24.73 26.70
CA ASP A 115 17.08 -24.87 27.08
C ASP A 115 17.91 -25.47 25.92
N ALA A 116 17.37 -26.48 25.23
CA ALA A 116 18.05 -27.12 24.11
C ALA A 116 18.26 -26.19 22.89
N LEU A 117 17.39 -25.19 22.72
CA LEU A 117 17.44 -24.24 21.59
C LEU A 117 18.14 -22.93 21.94
N GLU A 118 18.51 -22.71 23.20
CA GLU A 118 19.04 -21.43 23.68
C GLU A 118 20.20 -20.92 22.82
N HIS A 119 21.21 -21.77 22.57
CA HIS A 119 22.38 -21.40 21.77
C HIS A 119 22.03 -21.11 20.30
N GLU A 120 21.12 -21.87 19.71
CA GLU A 120 20.67 -21.66 18.33
C GLU A 120 19.94 -20.32 18.22
N ILE A 121 18.99 -20.04 19.11
CA ILE A 121 18.23 -18.80 19.18
C ILE A 121 19.16 -17.59 19.39
N GLN A 122 20.12 -17.71 20.32
CA GLN A 122 21.14 -16.67 20.55
C GLN A 122 22.00 -16.42 19.31
N SER A 123 22.36 -17.47 18.56
CA SER A 123 23.19 -17.35 17.35
C SER A 123 22.53 -16.53 16.24
N TRP A 124 21.20 -16.47 16.22
CA TRP A 124 20.47 -15.66 15.24
C TRP A 124 20.73 -14.17 15.44
N GLY A 125 21.02 -13.72 16.67
CA GLY A 125 21.42 -12.34 16.96
C GLY A 125 20.36 -11.28 16.63
N ILE A 126 19.08 -11.67 16.60
CA ILE A 126 17.97 -10.72 16.40
C ILE A 126 17.09 -10.54 17.63
N ILE A 127 17.03 -11.53 18.53
CA ILE A 127 16.12 -11.55 19.68
C ILE A 127 16.82 -10.90 20.88
N ASP A 128 16.20 -9.86 21.45
CA ASP A 128 16.68 -9.20 22.65
C ASP A 128 16.32 -10.01 23.92
N GLU A 129 15.14 -10.66 23.93
CA GLU A 129 14.73 -11.57 25.01
C GLU A 129 13.75 -12.65 24.50
N PHE A 130 13.97 -13.88 24.97
CA PHE A 130 13.12 -15.04 24.67
C PHE A 130 12.16 -15.32 25.82
N ILE A 131 10.87 -15.40 25.52
CA ILE A 131 9.78 -15.57 26.47
C ILE A 131 9.09 -16.92 26.19
N GLY A 132 9.53 -17.96 26.89
CA GLY A 132 8.93 -19.29 26.82
C GLY A 132 7.75 -19.45 27.77
N SER A 133 6.68 -20.12 27.33
CA SER A 133 5.48 -20.37 28.13
C SER A 133 5.77 -21.07 29.46
N ALA A 134 6.76 -21.97 29.51
CA ALA A 134 7.13 -22.67 30.74
C ALA A 134 7.73 -21.72 31.78
N THR A 135 8.50 -20.73 31.31
CA THR A 135 9.14 -19.71 32.16
C THR A 135 8.12 -18.77 32.78
N ILE A 136 7.17 -18.29 31.98
CA ILE A 136 6.10 -17.38 32.45
C ILE A 136 4.89 -18.12 33.05
N ARG A 137 4.86 -19.45 32.96
CA ARG A 137 3.76 -20.34 33.41
C ARG A 137 2.39 -20.03 32.79
N GLN A 138 2.40 -19.44 31.61
CA GLN A 138 1.22 -19.05 30.84
C GLN A 138 1.48 -19.35 29.37
N ARG A 139 0.44 -19.67 28.60
CA ARG A 139 0.57 -20.01 27.18
C ARG A 139 -0.38 -19.21 26.31
N LYS A 140 0.02 -18.94 25.07
CA LYS A 140 -0.91 -18.44 24.04
C LYS A 140 -1.98 -19.53 23.75
N PRO A 141 -3.24 -19.17 23.47
CA PRO A 141 -3.80 -17.83 23.33
C PRO A 141 -4.37 -17.23 24.63
N ASP A 142 -4.02 -17.75 25.82
CA ASP A 142 -4.55 -17.21 27.07
C ASP A 142 -4.08 -15.76 27.28
N MET A 143 -4.98 -14.85 27.62
CA MET A 143 -4.68 -13.41 27.78
C MET A 143 -3.50 -13.15 28.73
N ALA A 144 -3.38 -13.97 29.77
CA ALA A 144 -2.31 -13.88 30.76
C ALA A 144 -0.91 -14.02 30.15
N ALA A 145 -0.73 -14.79 29.07
CA ALA A 145 0.57 -14.92 28.41
C ALA A 145 1.04 -13.59 27.78
N TYR A 146 0.11 -12.86 27.16
CA TYR A 146 0.39 -11.55 26.56
C TYR A 146 0.60 -10.48 27.63
N GLU A 147 -0.14 -10.53 28.74
CA GLU A 147 0.04 -9.62 29.88
C GLU A 147 1.42 -9.80 30.53
N GLU A 148 1.84 -11.04 30.77
CA GLU A 148 3.20 -11.33 31.25
C GLU A 148 4.27 -10.90 30.23
N CYS A 149 4.03 -11.14 28.94
CA CYS A 149 4.90 -10.65 27.87
C CYS A 149 5.06 -9.12 27.93
N LEU A 150 3.99 -8.35 28.09
CA LEU A 150 4.05 -6.88 28.19
C LEU A 150 4.81 -6.39 29.42
N LYS A 151 4.75 -7.10 30.55
CA LYS A 151 5.54 -6.77 31.76
C LYS A 151 7.04 -6.92 31.53
N ILE A 152 7.45 -7.86 30.68
CA ILE A 152 8.84 -8.10 30.27
C ILE A 152 9.27 -7.07 29.22
N VAL A 153 8.48 -6.94 28.16
CA VAL A 153 8.73 -6.06 27.01
C VAL A 153 8.79 -4.57 27.39
N LYS A 154 8.01 -4.16 28.41
CA LYS A 154 7.98 -2.78 28.95
C LYS A 154 7.80 -1.70 27.88
N THR A 155 6.97 -1.99 26.88
CA THR A 155 6.61 -1.07 25.80
C THR A 155 5.08 -0.99 25.74
N PRO A 156 4.48 0.19 25.46
CA PRO A 156 3.04 0.30 25.29
C PRO A 156 2.55 -0.67 24.21
N VAL A 157 1.45 -1.37 24.47
CA VAL A 157 0.90 -2.39 23.56
C VAL A 157 0.62 -1.82 22.15
N SER A 158 0.23 -0.55 22.07
CA SER A 158 0.00 0.16 20.82
C SER A 158 1.26 0.28 19.94
N SER A 159 2.46 0.15 20.52
CA SER A 159 3.74 0.18 19.81
C SER A 159 4.32 -1.22 19.53
N CYS A 160 3.57 -2.27 19.86
CA CYS A 160 3.96 -3.66 19.67
C CYS A 160 3.28 -4.28 18.44
N ILE A 161 4.10 -4.92 17.60
CA ILE A 161 3.66 -5.81 16.52
C ILE A 161 3.78 -7.24 17.04
N PHE A 162 2.74 -8.04 16.92
CA PHE A 162 2.76 -9.47 17.25
C PHE A 162 2.55 -10.33 15.99
N VAL A 163 3.41 -11.32 15.78
CA VAL A 163 3.39 -12.19 14.60
C VAL A 163 3.32 -13.65 15.03
N ASP A 164 2.34 -14.37 14.53
CA ASP A 164 2.09 -15.79 14.88
C ASP A 164 1.41 -16.50 13.71
N ASP A 165 1.62 -17.81 13.56
CA ASP A 165 1.02 -18.60 12.47
C ASP A 165 -0.39 -19.12 12.83
N LYS A 166 -0.81 -19.00 14.10
CA LYS A 166 -2.13 -19.44 14.57
C LYS A 166 -3.11 -18.28 14.71
N VAL A 167 -4.29 -18.45 14.10
CA VAL A 167 -5.35 -17.43 14.10
C VAL A 167 -5.80 -17.09 15.52
N GLU A 168 -5.97 -18.07 16.39
CA GLU A 168 -6.38 -17.87 17.78
C GLU A 168 -5.38 -17.01 18.57
N ASN A 169 -4.08 -17.16 18.31
CA ASN A 169 -3.03 -16.38 18.96
C ASN A 169 -3.04 -14.92 18.46
N VAL A 170 -3.20 -14.74 17.14
CA VAL A 170 -3.28 -13.42 16.51
C VAL A 170 -4.51 -12.65 17.00
N VAL A 171 -5.67 -13.32 17.04
CA VAL A 171 -6.94 -12.71 17.50
C VAL A 171 -6.87 -12.31 18.97
N ALA A 172 -6.32 -13.18 19.84
CA ALA A 172 -6.16 -12.87 21.26
C ALA A 172 -5.22 -11.67 21.48
N ALA A 173 -4.10 -11.62 20.78
CA ALA A 173 -3.19 -10.46 20.83
C ALA A 173 -3.88 -9.18 20.32
N GLN A 174 -4.58 -9.24 19.18
CA GLN A 174 -5.25 -8.07 18.62
C GLN A 174 -6.33 -7.52 19.56
N ALA A 175 -7.08 -8.41 20.24
CA ALA A 175 -8.08 -8.03 21.24
C ALA A 175 -7.47 -7.28 22.45
N LEU A 176 -6.17 -7.47 22.72
CA LEU A 176 -5.43 -6.77 23.78
C LEU A 176 -4.75 -5.48 23.28
N GLY A 177 -4.91 -5.13 22.00
CA GLY A 177 -4.44 -3.87 21.42
C GLY A 177 -3.11 -3.95 20.67
N PHE A 178 -2.58 -5.15 20.41
CA PHE A 178 -1.40 -5.33 19.55
C PHE A 178 -1.78 -5.06 18.09
N LYS A 179 -0.82 -4.57 17.28
CA LYS A 179 -0.90 -4.76 15.83
C LYS A 179 -0.50 -6.20 15.55
N SER A 180 -1.46 -7.05 15.23
CA SER A 180 -1.22 -8.47 15.03
C SER A 180 -1.19 -8.84 13.55
N ILE A 181 -0.28 -9.72 13.17
CA ILE A 181 -0.10 -10.22 11.80
C ILE A 181 -0.19 -11.75 11.83
N LEU A 182 -1.10 -12.31 11.06
CA LEU A 182 -1.12 -13.75 10.79
C LEU A 182 0.00 -14.09 9.80
N PHE A 183 0.94 -14.91 10.24
CA PHE A 183 2.05 -15.34 9.41
C PHE A 183 1.59 -16.35 8.36
N ASN A 184 1.66 -15.95 7.08
CA ASN A 184 1.40 -16.83 5.95
C ASN A 184 2.70 -17.20 5.22
N ASP A 185 3.46 -16.17 4.83
CA ASP A 185 4.72 -16.31 4.11
C ASP A 185 5.73 -15.21 4.51
N THR A 186 7.01 -15.49 4.27
CA THR A 186 8.10 -14.60 4.66
C THR A 186 8.12 -13.30 3.86
N GLU A 187 7.76 -13.33 2.58
CA GLU A 187 7.86 -12.16 1.70
C GLU A 187 6.85 -11.08 2.10
N THR A 188 5.58 -11.49 2.27
CA THR A 188 4.50 -10.63 2.74
C THR A 188 4.81 -10.07 4.12
N LEU A 189 5.22 -10.92 5.08
CA LEU A 189 5.56 -10.45 6.43
C LEU A 189 6.68 -9.40 6.39
N VAL A 190 7.75 -9.65 5.63
CA VAL A 190 8.88 -8.72 5.55
C VAL A 190 8.43 -7.38 4.98
N ARG A 191 7.60 -7.35 3.93
CA ARG A 191 7.01 -6.12 3.41
C ARG A 191 6.18 -5.39 4.47
N ASP A 192 5.29 -6.10 5.15
CA ASP A 192 4.41 -5.51 6.15
C ASP A 192 5.20 -4.93 7.34
N LEU A 193 6.26 -5.61 7.79
CA LEU A 193 7.16 -5.11 8.83
C LEU A 193 7.88 -3.82 8.40
N TYR A 194 8.34 -3.74 7.15
CA TYR A 194 8.94 -2.52 6.61
C TYR A 194 7.94 -1.38 6.51
N ASN A 195 6.68 -1.68 6.18
CA ASN A 195 5.63 -0.66 6.09
C ASN A 195 5.24 -0.14 7.48
N LEU A 196 5.18 -1.01 8.49
CA LEU A 196 4.82 -0.63 9.85
C LEU A 196 5.96 0.10 10.60
N ILE A 197 7.21 -0.35 10.44
CA ILE A 197 8.36 0.20 11.18
C ILE A 197 9.05 1.33 10.40
N GLY A 198 9.06 1.23 9.07
CA GLY A 198 9.78 2.16 8.20
C GLY A 198 9.07 3.50 7.98
N ASP A 199 9.86 4.47 7.52
CA ASP A 199 9.36 5.74 7.00
C ASP A 199 8.97 5.59 5.52
N PRO A 200 7.68 5.60 5.18
CA PRO A 200 7.21 5.40 3.82
C PRO A 200 7.57 6.58 2.92
N VAL A 201 7.67 7.79 3.45
CA VAL A 201 8.05 9.00 2.71
C VAL A 201 9.52 8.91 2.30
N ALA A 202 10.41 8.55 3.23
CA ALA A 202 11.82 8.38 2.93
C ALA A 202 12.05 7.27 1.89
N ARG A 203 11.37 6.12 2.05
CA ARG A 203 11.44 4.99 1.11
C ARG A 203 10.93 5.35 -0.29
N ALA A 204 9.81 6.05 -0.39
CA ALA A 204 9.24 6.49 -1.66
C ALA A 204 10.16 7.46 -2.40
N LYS A 205 10.82 8.38 -1.67
CA LYS A 205 11.80 9.30 -2.25
C LYS A 205 13.01 8.55 -2.83
N LEU A 206 13.58 7.62 -2.05
CA LEU A 206 14.69 6.80 -2.52
C LEU A 206 14.33 6.02 -3.79
N PHE A 207 13.13 5.43 -3.85
CA PHE A 207 12.63 4.78 -5.06
C PHE A 207 12.58 5.74 -6.27
N LEU A 208 12.01 6.93 -6.09
CA LEU A 208 11.88 7.91 -7.17
C LEU A 208 13.23 8.47 -7.63
N GLU A 209 14.21 8.57 -6.74
CA GLU A 209 15.59 8.97 -7.04
C GLU A 209 16.34 7.89 -7.84
N ASP A 210 16.26 6.62 -7.41
CA ASP A 210 16.90 5.49 -8.10
C ASP A 210 16.29 5.24 -9.50
N GLU A 211 14.96 5.33 -9.60
CA GLU A 211 14.23 5.22 -10.87
C GLU A 211 14.23 6.53 -11.70
N GLY A 212 14.87 7.60 -11.22
CA GLY A 212 14.75 8.97 -11.73
C GLY A 212 15.11 9.15 -13.22
N LYS A 213 15.82 8.20 -13.82
CA LYS A 213 16.20 8.20 -15.25
C LYS A 213 15.31 7.32 -16.14
N ARG A 214 14.43 6.50 -15.57
CA ARG A 214 13.50 5.64 -16.33
C ARG A 214 12.23 6.41 -16.62
N LEU A 215 12.25 7.14 -17.72
CA LEU A 215 11.10 7.91 -18.21
C LEU A 215 10.07 7.05 -18.95
N PHE A 216 10.41 5.79 -19.25
CA PHE A 216 9.57 4.89 -20.01
C PHE A 216 8.52 4.18 -19.14
N CYS A 217 7.28 4.19 -19.61
CA CYS A 217 6.12 3.51 -19.08
C CYS A 217 5.93 2.15 -19.77
N PRO A 218 5.93 1.02 -19.04
CA PRO A 218 5.58 -0.28 -19.64
C PRO A 218 4.15 -0.27 -20.18
N MET A 219 3.93 -0.89 -21.32
CA MET A 219 2.59 -1.16 -21.82
C MET A 219 2.09 -2.52 -21.32
N SER A 220 0.80 -2.81 -21.49
CA SER A 220 0.27 -4.16 -21.29
C SER A 220 0.76 -5.17 -22.34
N THR A 221 1.51 -4.70 -23.34
CA THR A 221 2.30 -5.51 -24.27
C THR A 221 3.78 -5.48 -23.87
N THR A 222 4.68 -6.13 -24.60
CA THR A 222 6.13 -6.07 -24.30
C THR A 222 6.80 -4.73 -24.65
N HIS A 223 6.04 -3.74 -25.14
CA HIS A 223 6.55 -2.44 -25.54
C HIS A 223 6.67 -1.48 -24.35
N MET A 224 7.57 -0.50 -24.50
CA MET A 224 7.79 0.59 -23.55
C MET A 224 7.43 1.91 -24.23
N LEU A 225 6.69 2.77 -23.56
CA LEU A 225 6.25 4.06 -24.09
C LEU A 225 6.93 5.21 -23.36
N LEU A 226 7.27 6.28 -24.06
CA LEU A 226 7.67 7.54 -23.44
C LEU A 226 6.55 8.57 -23.67
N ASP A 227 5.97 9.11 -22.60
CA ASP A 227 4.86 10.05 -22.70
C ASP A 227 5.04 11.25 -21.77
N ASN A 228 4.51 12.40 -22.18
CA ASN A 228 4.56 13.65 -21.44
C ASN A 228 3.63 13.63 -20.23
N TYR A 229 2.48 12.98 -20.37
CA TYR A 229 1.41 13.05 -19.37
C TYR A 229 1.83 12.43 -18.03
N SER A 230 2.47 11.26 -18.06
CA SER A 230 3.08 10.61 -16.90
C SER A 230 4.04 11.53 -16.16
N GLN A 231 4.92 12.19 -16.91
CA GLN A 231 5.93 13.08 -16.32
C GLN A 231 5.26 14.30 -15.69
N LEU A 232 4.21 14.84 -16.30
CA LEU A 232 3.46 15.96 -15.75
C LEU A 232 2.69 15.57 -14.47
N ILE A 233 2.12 14.36 -14.41
CA ILE A 233 1.50 13.86 -13.17
C ILE A 233 2.54 13.70 -12.05
N ILE A 234 3.75 13.23 -12.36
CA ILE A 234 4.85 13.18 -11.38
C ILE A 234 5.20 14.61 -10.92
N LEU A 235 5.32 15.56 -11.85
CA LEU A 235 5.66 16.96 -11.55
C LEU A 235 4.58 17.75 -10.80
N GLN A 236 3.34 17.25 -10.74
CA GLN A 236 2.30 17.83 -9.87
C GLN A 236 2.72 17.82 -8.41
N ASN A 237 3.55 16.86 -7.99
CA ASN A 237 4.10 16.87 -6.64
C ASN A 237 5.23 17.92 -6.57
N PRO A 238 5.04 19.04 -5.84
CA PRO A 238 5.98 20.16 -5.84
C PRO A 238 7.34 19.81 -5.23
N ARG A 239 7.44 18.71 -4.48
CA ARG A 239 8.65 18.28 -3.77
C ARG A 239 9.56 17.36 -4.59
N ILE A 240 9.17 17.01 -5.82
CA ILE A 240 9.96 16.17 -6.75
C ILE A 240 10.20 16.84 -8.10
N ARG A 241 10.04 18.17 -8.17
CA ARG A 241 10.18 18.98 -9.41
C ARG A 241 11.58 18.91 -10.04
N ASP A 242 12.60 18.51 -9.30
CA ASP A 242 13.99 18.42 -9.79
C ASP A 242 14.28 17.12 -10.57
N LEU A 243 13.35 16.15 -10.60
CA LEU A 243 13.63 14.81 -11.14
C LEU A 243 13.30 14.64 -12.63
N VAL A 244 12.50 15.52 -13.25
CA VAL A 244 12.09 15.37 -14.66
C VAL A 244 11.83 16.72 -15.32
N MET A 245 12.30 16.93 -16.55
CA MET A 245 11.92 18.09 -17.38
C MET A 245 11.27 17.59 -18.67
N PRO A 246 10.00 17.93 -18.94
CA PRO A 246 9.33 17.56 -20.18
C PRO A 246 9.93 18.34 -21.36
N GLU A 247 10.05 17.70 -22.53
CA GLU A 247 10.48 18.38 -23.76
C GLU A 247 9.33 19.22 -24.33
N SER A 248 9.49 20.55 -24.39
CA SER A 248 8.55 21.44 -25.05
C SER A 248 8.95 21.72 -26.50
N LYS A 249 8.01 21.57 -27.43
CA LYS A 249 8.12 22.07 -28.81
C LYS A 249 6.87 22.87 -29.23
N GLY A 250 6.51 23.92 -28.49
CA GLY A 250 5.50 24.88 -28.93
C GLY A 250 4.49 25.32 -27.87
N ASP A 251 3.35 25.82 -28.35
CA ASP A 251 2.27 26.40 -27.53
C ASP A 251 1.19 25.36 -27.14
N SER A 252 1.13 24.21 -27.83
CA SER A 252 0.27 23.04 -27.54
C SER A 252 1.12 21.77 -27.42
N TRP A 253 0.56 20.73 -26.79
CA TRP A 253 1.32 19.56 -26.35
C TRP A 253 0.66 18.23 -26.70
N ASN A 254 1.51 17.24 -26.95
CA ASN A 254 1.12 15.87 -27.25
C ASN A 254 1.35 14.94 -26.05
N TYR A 255 0.43 14.00 -25.85
CA TYR A 255 0.64 12.87 -24.94
C TYR A 255 1.97 12.14 -25.24
N PHE A 256 2.24 11.81 -26.50
CA PHE A 256 3.42 11.03 -26.91
C PHE A 256 4.64 11.91 -27.16
N GLN A 257 5.82 11.50 -26.68
CA GLN A 257 7.08 12.16 -27.04
C GLN A 257 7.61 11.70 -28.40
N GLN A 258 8.37 12.57 -29.08
CA GLN A 258 8.95 12.27 -30.39
C GLN A 258 9.92 11.07 -30.30
N GLY A 259 9.76 10.10 -31.19
CA GLY A 259 10.58 8.87 -31.21
C GLY A 259 10.08 7.74 -30.31
N SER A 260 8.94 7.92 -29.64
CA SER A 260 8.28 6.84 -28.92
C SER A 260 7.84 5.73 -29.88
N PRO A 261 8.01 4.45 -29.53
CA PRO A 261 7.49 3.35 -30.32
C PRO A 261 5.96 3.30 -30.15
N ILE A 262 5.27 4.08 -30.97
CA ILE A 262 3.80 4.09 -31.02
C ILE A 262 3.38 2.78 -31.71
N LEU A 263 2.43 2.04 -31.13
CA LEU A 263 1.96 0.75 -31.66
C LEU A 263 1.35 0.86 -33.06
N SER A 264 0.97 2.07 -33.47
CA SER A 264 0.48 2.37 -34.80
C SER A 264 1.41 3.34 -35.53
N ASN A 265 1.50 3.22 -36.86
CA ASN A 265 2.14 4.21 -37.74
C ASN A 265 1.37 5.55 -37.80
N THR A 266 0.53 5.82 -36.82
CA THR A 266 -0.38 6.96 -36.78
C THR A 266 0.33 8.15 -36.15
N VAL A 267 0.36 9.27 -36.85
CA VAL A 267 0.73 10.55 -36.25
C VAL A 267 -0.46 11.04 -35.42
N HIS A 268 -0.25 11.19 -34.12
CA HIS A 268 -1.24 11.75 -33.20
C HIS A 268 -1.08 13.28 -33.14
N PRO A 269 -2.15 14.07 -33.33
CA PRO A 269 -2.08 15.51 -33.14
C PRO A 269 -1.95 15.87 -31.66
N ASP A 270 -1.62 17.12 -31.36
CA ASP A 270 -1.66 17.62 -29.98
C ASP A 270 -3.07 17.50 -29.40
N ASP A 271 -3.13 17.35 -28.09
CA ASP A 271 -4.34 17.01 -27.37
C ASP A 271 -4.64 18.03 -26.27
N SER A 272 -5.94 18.22 -26.02
CA SER A 272 -6.43 19.21 -25.07
C SER A 272 -6.10 18.84 -23.62
N ASP A 273 -5.89 17.56 -23.32
CA ASP A 273 -5.63 17.07 -21.96
C ASP A 273 -4.20 17.39 -21.54
N THR A 274 -3.22 16.93 -22.32
CA THR A 274 -1.80 17.19 -22.08
C THR A 274 -1.54 18.70 -22.09
N THR A 275 -2.12 19.43 -23.05
CA THR A 275 -1.99 20.90 -23.11
C THR A 275 -2.55 21.58 -21.85
N SER A 276 -3.73 21.17 -21.38
CA SER A 276 -4.34 21.72 -20.17
C SER A 276 -3.54 21.37 -18.92
N LEU A 277 -3.03 20.13 -18.83
CA LEU A 277 -2.24 19.66 -17.71
C LEU A 277 -0.90 20.41 -17.61
N VAL A 278 -0.21 20.64 -18.73
CA VAL A 278 1.03 21.44 -18.77
C VAL A 278 0.80 22.81 -18.13
N ILE A 279 -0.28 23.49 -18.50
CA ILE A 279 -0.59 24.82 -17.98
C ILE A 279 -0.93 24.79 -16.48
N ALA A 280 -1.58 23.72 -16.02
CA ALA A 280 -1.92 23.56 -14.60
C ALA A 280 -0.69 23.24 -13.72
N VAL A 281 0.38 22.68 -14.30
CA VAL A 281 1.56 22.17 -13.57
C VAL A 281 2.77 23.09 -13.69
N LEU A 282 3.02 23.66 -14.87
CA LEU A 282 4.23 24.43 -15.15
C LEU A 282 3.99 25.94 -15.01
N ASP A 283 4.65 26.54 -14.04
CA ASP A 283 4.60 28.00 -13.79
C ASP A 283 5.27 28.82 -14.92
N SER A 284 6.08 28.18 -15.77
CA SER A 284 6.83 28.81 -16.85
C SER A 284 6.01 29.12 -18.11
N VAL A 285 4.75 28.67 -18.20
CA VAL A 285 3.94 28.87 -19.41
C VAL A 285 3.46 30.32 -19.51
N THR A 286 3.87 31.00 -20.59
CA THR A 286 3.53 32.41 -20.83
C THR A 286 2.03 32.63 -21.07
N THR A 287 1.51 33.80 -20.72
CA THR A 287 0.11 34.18 -21.01
C THR A 287 -0.23 34.06 -22.50
N ALA A 288 0.71 34.39 -23.39
CA ALA A 288 0.51 34.28 -24.83
C ALA A 288 0.30 32.83 -25.29
N ALA A 289 1.05 31.87 -24.73
CA ALA A 289 0.86 30.45 -25.00
C ALA A 289 -0.49 29.95 -24.45
N LYS A 290 -0.86 30.37 -23.23
CA LYS A 290 -2.17 30.02 -22.64
C LYS A 290 -3.34 30.48 -23.50
N LEU A 291 -3.30 31.71 -24.02
CA LEU A 291 -4.35 32.26 -24.90
C LEU A 291 -4.46 31.49 -26.21
N LYS A 292 -3.33 31.12 -26.83
CA LYS A 292 -3.34 30.29 -28.04
C LYS A 292 -3.95 28.92 -27.80
N ALA A 293 -3.54 28.23 -26.72
CA ALA A 293 -4.10 26.93 -26.33
C ALA A 293 -5.61 27.02 -26.07
N ARG A 294 -6.06 28.07 -25.38
CA ARG A 294 -7.49 28.35 -25.15
C ARG A 294 -8.26 28.49 -26.46
N ASP A 295 -7.79 29.35 -27.36
CA ASP A 295 -8.46 29.61 -28.65
C ASP A 295 -8.50 28.34 -29.53
N GLU A 296 -7.44 27.53 -29.49
CA GLU A 296 -7.38 26.26 -30.21
C GLU A 296 -8.38 25.23 -29.65
N ILE A 297 -8.48 25.11 -28.32
CA ILE A 297 -9.47 24.25 -27.65
C ILE A 297 -10.90 24.68 -27.98
N LEU A 298 -11.20 25.98 -27.92
CA LEU A 298 -12.52 26.51 -28.26
C LEU A 298 -12.90 26.27 -29.73
N SER A 299 -11.92 26.12 -30.62
CA SER A 299 -12.17 25.76 -32.02
C SER A 299 -12.48 24.26 -32.23
N ASN A 300 -12.33 23.44 -31.20
CA ASN A 300 -12.50 21.97 -31.19
C ASN A 300 -13.47 21.52 -30.08
N LEU A 301 -14.72 22.00 -30.13
CA LEU A 301 -15.80 21.60 -29.23
C LEU A 301 -16.78 20.64 -29.92
N THR A 302 -17.51 19.86 -29.12
CA THR A 302 -18.71 19.13 -29.56
C THR A 302 -19.84 20.13 -29.93
N PRO A 303 -20.90 19.68 -30.62
CA PRO A 303 -22.10 20.49 -30.81
C PRO A 303 -22.72 21.02 -29.51
N ASP A 304 -22.57 20.28 -28.41
CA ASP A 304 -23.02 20.67 -27.06
C ASP A 304 -22.05 21.61 -26.33
N GLY A 305 -20.98 22.08 -26.98
CA GLY A 305 -20.00 22.98 -26.39
C GLY A 305 -19.02 22.31 -25.41
N LEU A 306 -18.80 21.00 -25.51
CA LEU A 306 -17.87 20.27 -24.65
C LEU A 306 -16.51 20.08 -25.34
N PRO A 307 -15.37 20.24 -24.64
CA PRO A 307 -14.05 20.05 -25.22
C PRO A 307 -13.82 18.63 -25.79
N LEU A 308 -13.26 18.56 -27.00
CA LEU A 308 -12.80 17.30 -27.60
C LEU A 308 -11.37 16.96 -27.16
N CYS A 309 -11.00 15.68 -27.24
CA CYS A 309 -9.68 15.20 -26.84
C CYS A 309 -8.56 15.74 -27.73
N TRP A 310 -8.74 15.66 -29.05
CA TRP A 310 -7.71 16.05 -30.01
C TRP A 310 -7.95 17.47 -30.52
N LEU A 311 -6.88 18.25 -30.71
CA LEU A 311 -6.91 19.57 -31.35
C LEU A 311 -6.99 19.39 -32.89
N SER A 312 -7.97 18.60 -33.34
CA SER A 312 -8.13 18.23 -34.73
C SER A 312 -9.59 17.93 -35.08
N LYS A 313 -10.14 18.71 -36.00
CA LYS A 313 -11.53 18.57 -36.48
C LYS A 313 -11.83 17.22 -37.15
N SER A 314 -10.82 16.50 -37.61
CA SER A 314 -10.97 15.16 -38.21
C SER A 314 -10.99 14.03 -37.18
N ARG A 315 -10.78 14.32 -35.89
CA ARG A 315 -10.75 13.35 -34.79
C ARG A 315 -11.63 13.79 -33.61
N PRO A 316 -12.97 13.75 -33.76
CA PRO A 316 -13.90 14.25 -32.75
C PRO A 316 -14.11 13.26 -31.59
N GLN A 317 -13.02 12.83 -30.95
CA GLN A 317 -13.11 12.00 -29.75
C GLN A 317 -13.48 12.84 -28.53
N PHE A 318 -14.37 12.30 -27.71
CA PHE A 318 -14.79 12.90 -26.44
C PHE A 318 -14.41 12.00 -25.26
N CYS A 319 -14.03 12.62 -24.15
CA CYS A 319 -13.74 11.96 -22.89
C CYS A 319 -14.11 12.91 -21.74
N HIS A 320 -14.91 12.46 -20.78
CA HIS A 320 -15.36 13.31 -19.68
C HIS A 320 -14.24 13.67 -18.69
N CYS A 321 -13.22 12.82 -18.52
CA CYS A 321 -12.05 13.16 -17.69
C CYS A 321 -11.19 14.25 -18.37
N ILE A 322 -11.03 14.18 -19.69
CA ILE A 322 -10.34 15.23 -20.48
C ILE A 322 -11.15 16.53 -20.43
N CYS A 323 -12.48 16.43 -20.59
CA CYS A 323 -13.39 17.57 -20.43
C CYS A 323 -13.22 18.26 -19.06
N ALA A 324 -13.08 17.48 -17.97
CA ALA A 324 -12.82 18.02 -16.63
C ALA A 324 -11.41 18.65 -16.50
N SER A 325 -10.39 18.06 -17.12
CA SER A 325 -9.02 18.60 -17.15
C SER A 325 -8.95 19.95 -17.87
N VAL A 326 -9.62 20.06 -19.02
CA VAL A 326 -9.77 21.31 -19.76
C VAL A 326 -10.58 22.34 -18.96
N PHE A 327 -11.69 21.92 -18.34
CA PHE A 327 -12.50 22.81 -17.51
C PHE A 327 -11.68 23.41 -16.36
N ARG A 328 -10.86 22.58 -15.70
CA ARG A 328 -9.91 23.04 -14.69
C ARG A 328 -8.99 24.12 -15.26
N PHE A 329 -8.35 23.88 -16.41
CA PHE A 329 -7.49 24.87 -17.05
C PHE A 329 -8.21 26.20 -17.31
N PHE A 330 -9.44 26.18 -17.81
CA PHE A 330 -10.21 27.40 -18.06
C PHE A 330 -10.56 28.12 -16.76
N VAL A 331 -11.08 27.42 -15.75
CA VAL A 331 -11.53 28.04 -14.50
C VAL A 331 -10.37 28.63 -13.70
N ILE A 332 -9.20 27.97 -13.63
CA ILE A 332 -8.04 28.51 -12.90
C ILE A 332 -7.45 29.78 -13.55
N ASN A 333 -7.78 30.06 -14.82
CA ASN A 333 -7.38 31.27 -15.54
C ASN A 333 -8.57 32.25 -15.75
N ASP A 334 -9.67 32.11 -14.99
CA ASP A 334 -10.85 32.97 -15.05
C ASP A 334 -11.60 32.95 -16.40
N TRP A 335 -11.51 31.85 -17.15
CA TRP A 335 -12.19 31.63 -18.44
C TRP A 335 -13.35 30.64 -18.37
N GLY A 336 -13.80 30.27 -17.17
CA GLY A 336 -14.84 29.24 -16.98
C GLY A 336 -16.14 29.49 -17.75
N GLU A 337 -16.53 30.76 -17.95
CA GLU A 337 -17.74 31.14 -18.68
C GLU A 337 -17.70 30.75 -20.16
N GLU A 338 -16.51 30.66 -20.77
CA GLU A 338 -16.32 30.22 -22.15
C GLU A 338 -16.68 28.73 -22.34
N LEU A 339 -16.78 27.98 -21.23
CA LEU A 339 -17.19 26.56 -21.16
C LEU A 339 -18.44 26.37 -20.28
N SER A 340 -19.41 27.27 -20.38
CA SER A 340 -20.63 27.29 -19.55
C SER A 340 -21.37 25.94 -19.44
N MET A 341 -21.42 25.14 -20.51
CA MET A 341 -22.10 23.84 -20.53
C MET A 341 -21.36 22.75 -19.74
N VAL A 342 -20.05 22.90 -19.52
CA VAL A 342 -19.23 21.88 -18.87
C VAL A 342 -19.58 21.75 -17.39
N ASN A 343 -19.87 22.86 -16.71
CA ASN A 343 -20.27 22.84 -15.30
C ASN A 343 -21.51 21.96 -15.06
N ASP A 344 -22.56 22.16 -15.87
CA ASP A 344 -23.79 21.37 -15.77
C ASP A 344 -23.60 19.91 -16.19
N PHE A 345 -22.71 19.65 -17.16
CA PHE A 345 -22.38 18.29 -17.56
C PHE A 345 -21.64 17.54 -16.43
N VAL A 346 -20.63 18.17 -15.82
CA VAL A 346 -19.90 17.60 -14.68
C VAL A 346 -20.82 17.37 -13.49
N CYS A 347 -21.69 18.32 -13.15
CA CYS A 347 -22.67 18.12 -12.07
C CYS A 347 -23.56 16.90 -12.34
N ARG A 348 -24.06 16.74 -13.57
CA ARG A 348 -24.87 15.56 -13.95
C ARG A 348 -24.09 14.25 -13.85
N LEU A 349 -22.81 14.23 -14.23
CA LEU A 349 -21.96 13.05 -14.07
C LEU A 349 -21.83 12.64 -12.61
N LEU A 350 -21.61 13.62 -11.72
CA LEU A 350 -21.51 13.38 -10.29
C LEU A 350 -22.86 12.92 -9.74
N GLU A 351 -23.96 13.64 -9.98
CA GLU A 351 -25.31 13.32 -9.50
C GLU A 351 -25.79 11.92 -9.89
N THR A 352 -25.53 11.51 -11.13
CA THR A 352 -25.95 10.20 -11.64
C THR A 352 -24.95 9.09 -11.37
N ARG A 353 -23.77 9.44 -10.83
CA ARG A 353 -22.62 8.54 -10.69
C ARG A 353 -22.17 7.88 -12.01
N ALA A 354 -22.51 8.46 -13.16
CA ALA A 354 -22.17 7.91 -14.47
C ALA A 354 -20.65 7.79 -14.69
N TYR A 355 -19.85 8.58 -13.97
CA TYR A 355 -18.38 8.49 -14.00
C TYR A 355 -17.82 7.15 -13.51
N LEU A 356 -18.61 6.36 -12.76
CA LEU A 356 -18.20 5.04 -12.25
C LEU A 356 -17.84 4.05 -13.35
N HIS A 357 -18.32 4.26 -14.58
CA HIS A 357 -17.97 3.44 -15.73
C HIS A 357 -16.53 3.66 -16.23
N GLY A 358 -15.81 4.64 -15.68
CA GLY A 358 -14.55 5.11 -16.25
C GLY A 358 -14.76 5.72 -17.63
N SER A 359 -13.66 5.99 -18.32
CA SER A 359 -13.66 6.56 -19.67
C SER A 359 -12.76 5.77 -20.61
N ARG A 360 -12.76 6.15 -21.89
CA ARG A 360 -11.90 5.54 -22.93
C ARG A 360 -10.42 5.51 -22.55
N TYR A 361 -9.94 6.53 -21.83
CA TYR A 361 -8.53 6.69 -21.47
C TYR A 361 -8.27 6.50 -19.98
N TYR A 362 -9.30 6.64 -19.14
CA TYR A 362 -9.20 6.59 -17.69
C TYR A 362 -10.12 5.50 -17.15
N ASN A 363 -9.61 4.28 -17.02
CA ASN A 363 -10.42 3.14 -16.58
C ASN A 363 -10.85 3.26 -15.12
N ASN A 364 -9.97 3.80 -14.26
CA ASN A 364 -10.30 4.03 -12.86
C ASN A 364 -11.21 5.28 -12.75
N PRO A 365 -12.42 5.15 -12.17
CA PRO A 365 -13.38 6.26 -12.09
C PRO A 365 -12.95 7.38 -11.15
N ASP A 366 -12.03 7.13 -10.22
CA ASP A 366 -11.55 8.12 -9.25
C ASP A 366 -10.76 9.27 -9.90
N TRP A 367 -10.35 9.12 -11.16
CA TRP A 367 -9.71 10.19 -11.94
C TRP A 367 -10.58 11.44 -12.08
N LEU A 368 -11.88 11.28 -12.34
CA LEU A 368 -12.77 12.44 -12.46
C LEU A 368 -12.85 13.20 -11.12
N LEU A 369 -12.97 12.46 -10.02
CA LEU A 369 -13.03 13.04 -8.68
C LEU A 369 -11.72 13.76 -8.32
N TYR A 370 -10.58 13.13 -8.63
CA TYR A 370 -9.25 13.72 -8.42
C TYR A 370 -9.08 15.05 -9.14
N ILE A 371 -9.37 15.09 -10.45
CA ILE A 371 -9.21 16.31 -11.28
C ILE A 371 -10.09 17.45 -10.75
N LEU A 372 -11.35 17.16 -10.42
CA LEU A 372 -12.30 18.17 -9.95
C LEU A 372 -12.03 18.62 -8.51
N SER A 373 -11.45 17.74 -7.68
CA SER A 373 -11.04 18.11 -6.32
C SER A 373 -9.85 19.05 -6.33
N ASP A 374 -8.83 18.81 -7.17
CA ASP A 374 -7.71 19.75 -7.39
C ASP A 374 -8.20 21.11 -7.93
N LEU A 375 -9.19 21.12 -8.84
CA LEU A 375 -9.84 22.37 -9.26
C LEU A 375 -10.47 23.11 -8.06
N CYS A 376 -11.23 22.41 -7.22
CA CYS A 376 -11.85 23.00 -6.05
C CYS A 376 -10.79 23.60 -5.10
N GLU A 377 -9.71 22.87 -4.82
CA GLU A 377 -8.60 23.35 -3.97
C GLU A 377 -7.97 24.64 -4.50
N ARG A 378 -7.72 24.73 -5.81
CA ARG A 378 -7.13 25.93 -6.45
C ARG A 378 -8.07 27.12 -6.48
N ARG A 379 -9.38 26.90 -6.32
CA ARG A 379 -10.45 27.90 -6.36
C ARG A 379 -11.38 27.74 -5.15
N PRO A 380 -10.86 27.96 -3.91
CA PRO A 380 -11.56 27.59 -2.68
C PRO A 380 -12.86 28.36 -2.47
N SER A 381 -12.89 29.63 -2.90
CA SER A 381 -13.99 30.56 -2.69
C SER A 381 -14.82 30.83 -3.94
N ASP A 382 -14.62 30.08 -5.03
CA ASP A 382 -15.33 30.30 -6.29
C ASP A 382 -16.79 29.82 -6.17
N PRO A 383 -17.78 30.73 -6.22
CA PRO A 383 -19.19 30.37 -6.02
C PRO A 383 -19.73 29.47 -7.14
N GLN A 384 -19.14 29.52 -8.34
CA GLN A 384 -19.59 28.67 -9.46
C GLN A 384 -19.32 27.19 -9.19
N LEU A 385 -18.30 26.90 -8.36
CA LEU A 385 -17.92 25.53 -8.00
C LEU A 385 -18.66 24.98 -6.77
N GLN A 386 -19.55 25.76 -6.13
CA GLN A 386 -20.21 25.35 -4.89
C GLN A 386 -21.01 24.05 -5.04
N ARG A 387 -21.76 23.90 -6.15
CA ARG A 387 -22.52 22.68 -6.45
C ARG A 387 -21.59 21.48 -6.69
N ILE A 388 -20.55 21.67 -7.52
CA ILE A 388 -19.54 20.64 -7.78
C ILE A 388 -18.90 20.18 -6.47
N ARG A 389 -18.47 21.11 -5.61
CA ARG A 389 -17.83 20.82 -4.33
C ARG A 389 -18.72 19.98 -3.40
N GLY A 390 -20.00 20.32 -3.30
CA GLY A 390 -20.96 19.54 -2.52
C GLY A 390 -21.10 18.10 -3.02
N LEU A 391 -21.27 17.94 -4.34
CA LEU A 391 -21.38 16.62 -4.98
C LEU A 391 -20.09 15.80 -4.89
N LEU A 392 -18.92 16.44 -5.02
CA LEU A 392 -17.63 15.77 -4.88
C LEU A 392 -17.42 15.21 -3.48
N ILE A 393 -17.75 15.97 -2.43
CA ILE A 393 -17.64 15.49 -1.05
C ILE A 393 -18.48 14.22 -0.86
N GLU A 394 -19.70 14.18 -1.41
CA GLU A 394 -20.57 13.01 -1.36
C GLU A 394 -19.96 11.83 -2.13
N CYS A 395 -19.59 12.03 -3.40
CA CYS A 395 -18.98 11.00 -4.25
C CYS A 395 -17.69 10.41 -3.67
N VAL A 396 -16.78 11.25 -3.17
CA VAL A 396 -15.52 10.79 -2.58
C VAL A 396 -15.82 9.99 -1.32
N ARG A 397 -16.71 10.47 -0.43
CA ARG A 397 -17.08 9.76 0.80
C ARG A 397 -17.68 8.39 0.56
N GLU A 398 -18.54 8.26 -0.44
CA GLU A 398 -19.12 6.97 -0.84
C GLU A 398 -18.07 5.96 -1.28
N ARG A 399 -17.00 6.43 -1.91
CA ARG A 399 -15.95 5.58 -2.48
C ARG A 399 -14.78 5.32 -1.53
N MET A 400 -14.71 5.99 -0.39
CA MET A 400 -13.61 5.80 0.59
C MET A 400 -13.50 4.34 1.05
N GLY A 401 -12.37 3.70 0.75
CA GLY A 401 -12.14 2.29 1.07
C GLY A 401 -13.14 1.33 0.39
N CYS A 402 -13.63 1.66 -0.81
CA CYS A 402 -14.58 0.79 -1.52
C CYS A 402 -13.96 -0.48 -2.11
N ASP A 403 -12.63 -0.50 -2.26
CA ASP A 403 -11.84 -1.60 -2.80
C ASP A 403 -10.38 -1.52 -2.31
N ASP A 404 -9.62 -2.59 -2.50
CA ASP A 404 -8.18 -2.65 -2.18
C ASP A 404 -7.29 -2.11 -3.33
N ASN A 405 -7.88 -1.37 -4.28
CA ASN A 405 -7.11 -0.82 -5.40
C ASN A 405 -6.30 0.40 -4.93
N VAL A 406 -5.00 0.19 -4.67
CA VAL A 406 -4.07 1.23 -4.21
C VAL A 406 -4.14 2.50 -5.06
N PHE A 407 -4.21 2.38 -6.39
CA PHE A 407 -4.23 3.56 -7.26
C PHE A 407 -5.51 4.39 -7.10
N GLY A 408 -6.67 3.75 -6.97
CA GLY A 408 -7.93 4.40 -6.59
C GLY A 408 -7.84 5.04 -5.21
N ALA A 409 -7.34 4.31 -4.22
CA ALA A 409 -7.16 4.79 -2.84
C ALA A 409 -6.27 6.04 -2.76
N VAL A 410 -5.18 6.12 -3.54
CA VAL A 410 -4.33 7.31 -3.65
C VAL A 410 -5.14 8.51 -4.18
N MET A 411 -5.89 8.34 -5.27
CA MET A 411 -6.69 9.44 -5.84
C MET A 411 -7.79 9.92 -4.88
N ARG A 412 -8.45 9.01 -4.17
CA ARG A 412 -9.46 9.37 -3.16
C ARG A 412 -8.85 10.04 -1.94
N SER A 413 -7.65 9.61 -1.52
CA SER A 413 -6.89 10.26 -0.45
C SER A 413 -6.54 11.70 -0.81
N LEU A 414 -5.97 11.92 -2.00
CA LEU A 414 -5.67 13.27 -2.51
C LEU A 414 -6.95 14.10 -2.66
N SER A 415 -8.03 13.53 -3.20
CA SER A 415 -9.32 14.23 -3.35
C SER A 415 -9.88 14.68 -2.00
N SER A 416 -9.83 13.82 -0.98
CA SER A 416 -10.29 14.17 0.38
C SER A 416 -9.47 15.31 1.00
N GLN A 417 -8.16 15.33 0.75
CA GLN A 417 -7.26 16.39 1.18
C GLN A 417 -7.59 17.70 0.48
N SER A 418 -7.75 17.71 -0.84
CA SER A 418 -8.17 18.90 -1.59
C SER A 418 -9.54 19.45 -1.17
N LEU A 419 -10.42 18.58 -0.65
CA LEU A 419 -11.76 18.94 -0.17
C LEU A 419 -11.83 19.21 1.35
N GLY A 420 -10.72 19.06 2.08
CA GLY A 420 -10.62 19.41 3.50
C GLY A 420 -11.27 18.41 4.47
N PHE A 421 -11.23 17.10 4.19
CA PHE A 421 -11.70 16.08 5.14
C PHE A 421 -10.78 14.84 5.20
N GLN A 422 -10.86 14.10 6.31
CA GLN A 422 -9.98 12.96 6.57
C GLN A 422 -10.38 11.69 5.80
N ASN A 423 -9.36 10.93 5.36
CA ASN A 423 -9.53 9.63 4.72
C ASN A 423 -8.56 8.58 5.26
N GLY A 424 -8.87 8.05 6.45
CA GLY A 424 -8.04 7.03 7.09
C GLY A 424 -8.05 5.68 6.37
N ARG A 425 -9.19 5.28 5.77
CA ARG A 425 -9.35 3.96 5.14
C ARG A 425 -8.50 3.81 3.90
N ASP A 426 -8.60 4.76 2.97
CA ASP A 426 -7.77 4.71 1.77
C ASP A 426 -6.29 4.91 2.10
N LEU A 427 -5.98 5.72 3.11
CA LEU A 427 -4.59 5.90 3.52
C LEU A 427 -3.96 4.60 4.07
N GLU A 428 -4.72 3.78 4.81
CA GLU A 428 -4.26 2.45 5.24
C GLU A 428 -3.94 1.58 4.02
N ILE A 429 -4.84 1.52 3.02
CA ILE A 429 -4.61 0.81 1.76
C ILE A 429 -3.34 1.32 1.05
N VAL A 430 -3.13 2.64 1.03
CA VAL A 430 -1.94 3.25 0.41
C VAL A 430 -0.67 2.83 1.17
N LEU A 431 -0.65 2.93 2.50
CA LEU A 431 0.52 2.58 3.31
C LEU A 431 0.87 1.10 3.22
N ASP A 432 -0.14 0.23 3.25
CA ASP A 432 0.05 -1.23 3.20
C ASP A 432 0.53 -1.69 1.81
N GLY A 433 0.22 -0.93 0.75
CA GLY A 433 0.61 -1.23 -0.63
C GLY A 433 2.09 -0.96 -0.97
N GLN A 434 2.88 -0.35 -0.08
CA GLN A 434 4.27 -0.02 -0.38
C GLN A 434 5.15 -1.28 -0.47
N GLN A 435 5.98 -1.37 -1.51
CA GLN A 435 6.89 -2.49 -1.77
C GLN A 435 8.25 -2.29 -1.08
N LEU A 436 9.03 -3.37 -0.97
CA LEU A 436 10.32 -3.34 -0.26
C LEU A 436 11.34 -2.36 -0.85
N ASP A 437 11.28 -2.13 -2.17
CA ASP A 437 12.10 -1.12 -2.85
C ASP A 437 11.66 0.33 -2.59
N GLY A 438 10.57 0.52 -1.83
CA GLY A 438 10.01 1.81 -1.44
C GLY A 438 9.00 2.39 -2.43
N GLY A 439 8.87 1.79 -3.61
CA GLY A 439 7.83 2.15 -4.58
C GLY A 439 6.51 1.43 -4.30
N TRP A 440 5.54 1.64 -5.18
CA TRP A 440 4.32 0.83 -5.22
C TRP A 440 4.28 -0.04 -6.47
N GLU A 441 3.36 -0.99 -6.49
CA GLU A 441 3.15 -1.89 -7.63
C GLU A 441 2.83 -1.16 -8.94
N LEU A 442 2.92 -1.89 -10.05
CA LEU A 442 2.56 -1.33 -11.35
C LEU A 442 1.07 -0.96 -11.40
N ALA A 443 0.79 0.34 -11.44
CA ALA A 443 -0.54 0.85 -11.79
C ALA A 443 -0.71 0.93 -13.31
N TRP A 444 -1.97 0.99 -13.75
CA TRP A 444 -2.39 1.20 -15.14
C TRP A 444 -3.18 2.50 -15.27
N PRO A 445 -2.52 3.68 -15.23
CA PRO A 445 -3.23 4.94 -15.12
C PRO A 445 -4.03 5.29 -16.38
N TRP A 446 -3.59 4.79 -17.55
CA TRP A 446 -4.18 5.14 -18.84
C TRP A 446 -4.45 3.95 -19.75
N GLY A 447 -5.53 4.07 -20.54
CA GLY A 447 -5.76 3.25 -21.72
C GLY A 447 -5.16 3.91 -22.97
N TYR A 448 -4.58 3.11 -23.87
CA TYR A 448 -4.05 3.57 -25.15
C TYR A 448 -5.14 4.14 -26.08
N GLY A 449 -6.38 3.71 -25.87
CA GLY A 449 -7.59 4.27 -26.49
C GLY A 449 -7.84 3.82 -27.93
N ALA A 450 -6.82 3.69 -28.79
CA ALA A 450 -6.96 3.14 -30.14
C ALA A 450 -7.06 1.60 -30.15
N GLU A 451 -6.36 0.97 -29.21
CA GLU A 451 -6.26 -0.47 -29.02
C GLU A 451 -6.53 -0.80 -27.55
N PRO A 452 -6.93 -2.04 -27.21
CA PRO A 452 -7.23 -2.46 -25.84
C PRO A 452 -5.95 -2.69 -25.02
N HIS A 453 -5.04 -1.73 -25.06
CA HIS A 453 -3.79 -1.75 -24.34
C HIS A 453 -3.77 -0.69 -23.25
N GLN A 454 -3.04 -0.97 -22.18
CA GLN A 454 -2.87 -0.07 -21.06
C GLN A 454 -1.42 0.41 -21.00
N ILE A 455 -1.23 1.60 -20.48
CA ILE A 455 0.07 2.21 -20.22
C ILE A 455 0.19 2.26 -18.71
N GLY A 456 1.24 1.63 -18.18
CA GLY A 456 1.46 1.48 -16.75
C GLY A 456 2.62 2.33 -16.25
N SER A 457 2.60 2.66 -14.98
CA SER A 457 3.71 3.39 -14.34
C SER A 457 3.73 3.19 -12.84
N ARG A 458 4.81 2.60 -12.33
CA ARG A 458 5.13 2.58 -10.90
C ARG A 458 5.46 3.99 -10.40
N ARG A 459 6.18 4.78 -11.21
CA ARG A 459 6.62 6.14 -10.83
C ARG A 459 5.44 7.08 -10.60
N VAL A 460 4.40 7.02 -11.45
CA VAL A 460 3.18 7.82 -11.25
C VAL A 460 2.50 7.43 -9.94
N LEU A 461 2.26 6.14 -9.70
CA LEU A 461 1.63 5.70 -8.46
C LEU A 461 2.47 6.11 -7.24
N THR A 462 3.78 5.88 -7.26
CA THR A 462 4.67 6.26 -6.15
C THR A 462 4.68 7.76 -5.90
N ALA A 463 4.73 8.60 -6.95
CA ALA A 463 4.72 10.06 -6.81
C ALA A 463 3.40 10.58 -6.20
N MET A 464 2.27 10.01 -6.62
CA MET A 464 0.95 10.34 -6.08
C MET A 464 0.77 9.82 -4.65
N ALA A 465 1.22 8.59 -4.36
CA ALA A 465 1.18 8.00 -3.03
C ALA A 465 2.02 8.81 -2.03
N LEU A 466 3.24 9.22 -2.43
CA LEU A 466 4.09 10.13 -1.67
C LEU A 466 3.35 11.42 -1.31
N ASN A 467 2.67 12.03 -2.28
CA ASN A 467 1.89 13.25 -2.03
C ASN A 467 0.74 12.99 -1.05
N ALA A 468 0.00 11.91 -1.23
CA ALA A 468 -1.11 11.53 -0.36
C ALA A 468 -0.66 11.29 1.10
N ILE A 469 0.47 10.60 1.30
CA ILE A 469 1.01 10.34 2.63
C ILE A 469 1.46 11.64 3.32
N GLN A 470 2.15 12.51 2.58
CA GLN A 470 2.65 13.78 3.12
C GLN A 470 1.55 14.79 3.43
N GLY A 471 0.47 14.83 2.64
CA GLY A 471 -0.67 15.69 2.91
C GLY A 471 -1.33 15.38 4.26
N MET A 472 -1.31 14.12 4.70
CA MET A 472 -1.87 13.71 5.99
C MET A 472 -1.10 14.27 7.19
N GLU A 473 0.23 14.33 7.12
CA GLU A 473 1.07 14.83 8.21
C GLU A 473 0.68 16.27 8.57
N LEU A 474 0.47 17.12 7.56
CA LEU A 474 0.04 18.52 7.68
C LEU A 474 -1.37 18.64 8.30
N TYR A 475 -2.33 17.83 7.84
CA TYR A 475 -3.68 17.82 8.40
C TYR A 475 -3.72 17.39 9.87
N SER A 476 -2.78 16.56 10.30
CA SER A 476 -2.70 16.08 11.69
C SER A 476 -2.04 17.09 12.64
N GLU A 477 -1.29 18.06 12.12
CA GLU A 477 -0.72 19.18 12.88
C GLU A 477 -1.74 20.32 13.03
N GLU A 478 -2.55 20.61 12.00
CA GLU A 478 -3.56 21.67 12.03
C GLU A 478 -4.84 21.34 12.83
N THR A 479 -5.07 20.05 13.16
CA THR A 479 -6.22 19.63 14.00
C THR A 479 -5.94 19.60 15.51
N VAL A 480 -4.75 20.01 15.96
CA VAL A 480 -4.51 20.33 17.37
C VAL A 480 -4.96 21.78 17.62
N ILE A 481 -6.28 21.98 17.69
CA ILE A 481 -6.85 23.21 18.27
C ILE A 481 -6.98 22.95 19.79
N PRO A 482 -6.51 23.88 20.65
CA PRO A 482 -6.32 23.67 22.09
C PRO A 482 -7.57 23.31 22.90
#